data_AF-A0A1F3EAU4-F1
#
_entry.id   AF-A0A1F3EAU4-F1
#
_cell.length_a   1.000
_cell.length_b   1.000
_cell.length_c   1.000
_cell.angle_alpha   90.00
_cell.angle_beta   90.00
_cell.angle_gamma   90.00
#
_symmetry.space_group_name_H-M   'P 1'
#
loop_
_entity.id
_entity.type
_entity.pdbx_description
1 polymer ?
#
loop_
_entity_poly.entity_id
_entity_poly.type
_entity_poly.pdbx_seq_one_letter_code
_entity_poly.pdbx_strand_id
1 'polypeptide(L)' 'MSNLSEYEKLTLIELGQSIVQDRWSNEGLVQLIELAGGYLNLQTIPDYAAAKKLSYNGVKKTRNIREIHGIKWVIDNN' A
#
# COMPACT_ATOMS: atom_id res chain seq x y z
N MET A 1 -16.17 6.32 -3.61
CA MET A 1 -15.32 6.84 -2.52
C MET A 1 -14.95 5.66 -1.63
N SER A 2 -13.70 5.56 -1.17
CA SER A 2 -13.30 4.51 -0.23
C SER A 2 -14.17 4.58 1.03
N ASN A 3 -14.78 3.46 1.45
CA ASN A 3 -15.55 3.40 2.69
C ASN A 3 -14.60 3.29 3.89
N LEU A 4 -13.82 4.34 4.14
CA LEU A 4 -13.05 4.45 5.36
C LEU A 4 -13.99 4.68 6.55
N SER A 5 -13.71 4.01 7.67
CA SER A 5 -14.31 4.32 8.96
C SER A 5 -13.98 5.75 9.39
N GLU A 6 -14.77 6.28 10.32
CA GLU A 6 -14.52 7.61 10.86
C GLU A 6 -13.15 7.72 11.54
N TYR A 7 -12.77 6.65 12.25
CA TYR A 7 -11.45 6.54 12.87
C TYR A 7 -10.31 6.66 11.84
N GLU A 8 -10.39 5.93 10.72
CA GLU A 8 -9.37 5.98 9.68
C GLU A 8 -9.25 7.38 9.05
N LYS A 9 -10.37 8.05 8.79
CA LYS A 9 -10.36 9.42 8.26
C LYS A 9 -9.69 10.40 9.21
N LEU A 10 -10.11 10.40 10.48
CA LEU A 10 -9.57 11.31 11.48
C LEU A 10 -8.07 11.06 11.69
N THR A 11 -7.65 9.79 11.73
CA THR A 11 -6.24 9.43 11.88
C THR A 11 -5.39 9.90 10.69
N LEU A 12 -5.88 9.75 9.46
CA LEU A 12 -5.16 10.23 8.26
C LEU A 12 -5.05 11.77 8.24
N ILE A 13 -6.09 12.47 8.69
CA ILE A 13 -6.07 13.94 8.81
C ILE A 13 -5.01 14.37 9.83
N GLU A 14 -5.03 13.79 11.02
CA GLU A 14 -4.06 14.12 12.09
C GLU A 14 -2.64 13.79 11.67
N LEU A 15 -2.42 12.64 11.03
CA LEU A 15 -1.13 12.27 10.48
C LEU A 15 -0.63 13.31 9.48
N GLY A 16 -1.47 13.72 8.53
CA GLY A 16 -1.15 14.77 7.56
C GLY A 16 -0.75 16.09 8.22
N GLN A 17 -1.48 16.52 9.25
CA GLN A 17 -1.14 17.73 10.01
C GLN A 17 0.22 17.59 10.72
N SER A 18 0.50 16.44 11.32
CA SER A 18 1.77 16.18 12.00
C SER A 18 2.97 16.22 11.04
N ILE A 19 2.78 15.78 9.80
CA ILE A 19 3.82 15.82 8.75
C ILE A 19 4.08 17.26 8.32
N VAL A 20 3.02 18.07 8.12
CA VAL A 20 3.15 19.51 7.78
C VAL A 20 3.84 20.31 8.90
N GLN A 21 3.74 19.86 10.15
CA GLN A 21 4.40 20.48 11.31
C GLN A 21 5.84 19.99 11.52
N ASP A 22 6.46 19.35 10.52
CA ASP A 22 7.84 18.81 10.58
C ASP A 22 8.08 17.83 11.73
N ARG A 23 7.04 17.15 12.22
CA ARG A 23 7.18 16.14 13.29
C ARG A 23 7.68 14.78 12.79
N TRP A 24 7.77 14.61 11.47
CA TRP A 24 8.22 13.38 10.82
C TRP A 24 9.46 13.67 9.99
N SER A 25 10.49 12.84 10.17
CA SER A 25 11.62 12.81 9.27
C SER A 25 11.24 12.05 7.99
N ASN A 26 11.98 12.28 6.91
CA ASN A 26 11.84 11.51 5.67
C ASN A 26 12.01 10.01 5.91
N GLU A 27 12.95 9.62 6.78
CA GLU A 27 13.14 8.21 7.15
C GLU A 27 11.90 7.64 7.85
N GLY A 28 11.28 8.39 8.77
CA GLY A 28 10.04 7.98 9.42
C GLY A 28 8.91 7.77 8.42
N LEU A 29 8.81 8.63 7.39
CA LEU A 29 7.82 8.48 6.33
C LEU A 29 8.09 7.24 5.46
N VAL A 30 9.36 6.92 5.18
CA VAL A 30 9.72 5.67 4.49
C VAL A 30 9.30 4.46 5.33
N GLN A 31 9.62 4.45 6.62
CA GLN A 31 9.23 3.37 7.53
C GLN A 31 7.70 3.21 7.65
N LEU A 32 6.95 4.32 7.60
CA LEU A 32 5.49 4.27 7.56
C LEU A 32 4.97 3.57 6.30
N ILE A 33 5.57 3.85 5.14
CA ILE A 33 5.24 3.18 3.87
C ILE A 33 5.57 1.69 3.96
N GLU A 34 6.74 1.33 4.50
CA GLU A 34 7.15 -0.06 4.68
C GLU A 34 6.21 -0.82 5.64
N LEU A 35 5.81 -0.20 6.75
CA LEU A 35 4.86 -0.76 7.70
C LEU A 35 3.50 -1.03 7.03
N ALA A 36 2.93 -0.03 6.37
CA ALA A 36 1.65 -0.16 5.68
C ALA A 36 1.74 -1.20 4.55
N GLY A 37 2.83 -1.19 3.78
CA GLY A 37 3.09 -2.15 2.72
C GLY A 37 3.22 -3.58 3.23
N GLY A 38 3.83 -3.77 4.40
CA GLY A 38 3.91 -5.06 5.08
C GLY A 38 2.53 -5.60 5.47
N TYR A 39 1.67 -4.79 6.09
CA TYR A 39 0.30 -5.20 6.42
C TYR A 39 -0.58 -5.48 5.20
N LEU A 40 -0.31 -4.81 4.08
CA LEU A 40 -0.99 -5.03 2.79
C LEU A 40 -0.42 -6.23 2.00
N ASN A 41 0.67 -6.83 2.45
CA ASN A 41 1.46 -7.80 1.69
C ASN A 41 1.77 -7.31 0.27
N LEU A 42 2.17 -6.04 0.11
CA LEU A 42 2.41 -5.42 -1.20
C LEU A 42 3.51 -6.17 -1.96
N GLN A 43 3.19 -6.59 -3.18
CA GLN A 43 4.17 -7.13 -4.12
C GLN A 43 3.92 -6.56 -5.50
N THR A 44 4.96 -6.34 -6.29
CA THR A 44 4.74 -6.01 -7.70
C THR A 44 4.11 -7.24 -8.39
N ILE A 45 3.36 -7.02 -9.48
CA ILE A 45 2.81 -8.14 -10.28
C ILE A 45 3.89 -9.17 -10.67
N PRO A 46 5.08 -8.79 -11.19
CA PRO A 46 6.10 -9.78 -11.55
C PRO A 46 6.65 -10.52 -10.33
N ASP A 47 6.90 -9.86 -9.20
CA ASP A 47 7.42 -10.52 -8.00
C ASP A 47 6.42 -11.53 -7.44
N TYR A 48 5.14 -11.16 -7.39
CA TYR A 48 4.06 -12.05 -6.97
C TYR A 48 3.92 -13.26 -7.90
N ALA A 49 3.97 -13.01 -9.22
CA ALA A 49 3.91 -14.07 -10.22
C ALA A 49 5.07 -15.07 -10.05
N ALA A 50 6.30 -14.57 -9.87
CA ALA A 50 7.47 -15.42 -9.63
C ALA A 50 7.34 -16.21 -8.32
N ALA A 51 6.99 -15.55 -7.21
CA ALA A 51 6.85 -16.17 -5.89
C ALA A 51 5.78 -17.27 -5.85
N LYS A 52 4.68 -17.10 -6.59
CA LYS A 52 3.57 -18.06 -6.64
C LYS A 52 3.62 -19.01 -7.85
N LYS A 53 4.66 -18.95 -8.68
CA LYS A 53 4.79 -19.73 -9.94
C LYS A 53 3.60 -19.54 -10.88
N LEU A 54 3.10 -18.31 -10.99
CA LEU A 54 2.00 -17.91 -11.86
C LEU A 54 2.52 -17.11 -13.05
N SER A 55 1.71 -16.99 -14.12
CA SER A 55 2.01 -16.06 -15.20
C SER A 55 1.63 -14.64 -14.81
N TYR A 56 2.38 -13.65 -15.31
CA TYR A 56 2.07 -12.23 -15.13
C TYR A 56 0.62 -11.91 -15.51
N ASN A 57 0.16 -12.43 -16.66
CA ASN A 57 -1.21 -12.24 -17.14
C ASN A 57 -2.26 -12.90 -16.25
N GLY A 58 -1.93 -14.05 -15.64
CA GLY A 58 -2.77 -14.71 -14.66
C GLY A 58 -2.97 -13.83 -13.43
N VAL A 59 -1.88 -13.34 -12.83
CA VAL A 59 -1.92 -12.46 -11.65
C VAL A 59 -2.66 -11.16 -11.95
N LYS A 60 -2.31 -10.49 -13.06
CA LYS A 60 -2.92 -9.22 -13.48
C LYS A 60 -4.44 -9.27 -13.62
N LYS A 61 -5.01 -10.43 -13.97
CA LYS A 61 -6.45 -10.60 -14.18
C LYS A 61 -7.20 -11.12 -12.95
N THR A 62 -6.53 -11.81 -12.04
CA THR A 62 -7.20 -12.60 -10.98
C THR A 62 -6.96 -12.08 -9.57
N ARG A 63 -5.97 -11.21 -9.36
CA ARG A 63 -5.63 -10.65 -8.05
C ARG A 63 -6.12 -9.22 -7.88
N ASN A 64 -6.18 -8.76 -6.63
CA ASN A 64 -6.50 -7.37 -6.30
C ASN A 64 -5.31 -6.47 -6.66
N ILE A 65 -5.40 -5.87 -7.85
CA ILE A 65 -4.38 -4.94 -8.33
C ILE A 65 -4.76 -3.53 -7.93
N ARG A 66 -3.88 -2.85 -7.18
CA ARG A 66 -4.00 -1.43 -6.86
C ARG A 66 -2.85 -0.65 -7.47
N GLU A 67 -3.17 0.52 -7.98
CA GLU A 67 -2.17 1.44 -8.50
C GLU A 67 -1.85 2.48 -7.41
N ILE A 68 -0.59 2.52 -6.97
CA ILE A 68 -0.09 3.45 -5.96
C ILE A 68 1.07 4.19 -6.60
N HIS A 69 0.97 5.52 -6.71
CA HIS A 69 1.94 6.38 -7.40
C HIS A 69 2.33 5.89 -8.83
N GLY A 70 1.35 5.41 -9.61
CA GLY A 70 1.55 4.94 -10.98
C GLY A 70 2.13 3.52 -11.11
N ILE A 71 2.41 2.85 -9.99
CA ILE A 71 2.94 1.50 -9.96
C ILE A 71 1.83 0.52 -9.55
N LYS A 72 1.71 -0.59 -10.28
CA LYS A 72 0.71 -1.63 -10.03
C LYS A 72 1.24 -2.65 -9.04
N TRP A 73 0.53 -2.75 -7.92
CA TRP A 73 0.81 -3.66 -6.82
C TRP A 73 -0.29 -4.69 -6.70
N VAL A 74 0.09 -5.91 -6.36
CA VAL A 74 -0.79 -6.93 -5.80
C VAL A 74 -0.92 -6.63 -4.31
N ILE A 75 -2.17 -6.54 -3.83
CA ILE A 75 -2.50 -6.54 -2.40
C ILE A 75 -3.03 -7.94 -2.07
N ASP A 76 -2.36 -8.65 -1.15
CA ASP A 76 -2.68 -10.03 -0.79
C ASP A 76 -2.80 -10.20 0.74
N ASN A 77 -3.63 -9.36 1.35
CA ASN A 77 -3.92 -9.37 2.78
C ASN A 77 -5.42 -9.56 3.08
N ASN A 78 -6.03 -10.61 2.50
CA ASN A 78 -7.42 -11.05 2.72
C ASN A 78 -8.51 -9.96 2.78
#